data_AF-A0AAD0TT63-F1
#
_entry.id   AF-A0AAD0TT63-F1
#
_cell.length_a   1.000
_cell.length_b   1.000
_cell.length_c   1.000
_cell.angle_alpha   90.00
_cell.angle_beta   90.00
_cell.angle_gamma   90.00
#
_symmetry.space_group_name_H-M   'P 1'
#
loop_
_entity.id
_entity.type
_entity.pdbx_description
1 polymer ?
#
loop_
_entity_poly.entity_id
_entity_poly.type
_entity_poly.pdbx_seq_one_letter_code
_entity_poly.pdbx_strand_id
1 'polypeptide(L)' 'MSNENKSLDKWEEKLEDILKDLNSCQNSKNLNSCKPCSEFFECVLRKRYVITVYESMNKGSSGGFEF' A
#
# COMPACT_ATOMS: atom_id res chain seq x y z
N MET A 1 -1.03 -20.57 18.18
CA MET A 1 -0.96 -19.14 17.81
C MET A 1 0.48 -18.72 17.97
N SER A 2 1.29 -18.86 16.92
CA SER A 2 2.73 -18.61 17.01
C SER A 2 2.98 -17.10 16.94
N ASN A 3 3.22 -16.49 18.09
CA ASN A 3 3.86 -15.18 18.20
C ASN A 3 5.33 -15.36 17.80
N GLU A 4 5.63 -15.19 16.52
CA GLU A 4 7.01 -14.96 16.08
C GLU A 4 7.26 -13.46 16.13
N ASN A 5 8.29 -13.06 16.88
CA ASN A 5 8.91 -11.74 16.75
C ASN A 5 9.47 -11.63 15.32
N LYS A 6 8.60 -11.34 14.36
CA LYS A 6 8.98 -11.13 12.97
C LYS A 6 9.60 -9.75 12.87
N SER A 7 10.91 -9.70 12.71
CA SER A 7 11.53 -8.58 12.02
C SER A 7 10.83 -8.47 10.67
N LEU A 8 10.12 -7.37 10.45
CA LEU A 8 9.50 -7.07 9.17
C LEU A 8 10.58 -7.12 8.11
N ASP A 9 10.32 -7.81 7.00
CA ASP A 9 11.22 -7.71 5.87
C ASP A 9 11.04 -6.34 5.18
N LYS A 10 12.03 -5.89 4.41
CA LYS A 10 12.02 -4.58 3.76
C LYS A 10 10.76 -4.29 2.92
N TRP A 11 10.07 -5.32 2.44
CA TRP A 11 8.83 -5.18 1.68
C TRP A 11 7.63 -4.99 2.59
N GLU A 12 7.61 -5.65 3.75
CA GLU A 12 6.61 -5.41 4.80
C GLU A 12 6.78 -4.00 5.39
N GLU A 13 8.00 -3.55 5.65
CA GLU A 13 8.28 -2.17 6.12
C GLU A 13 7.75 -1.12 5.13
N LYS A 14 8.05 -1.28 3.83
CA LYS A 14 7.52 -0.42 2.77
C LYS A 14 5.99 -0.43 2.70
N LEU A 15 5.37 -1.60 2.90
CA LEU A 15 3.92 -1.74 2.90
C LEU A 15 3.30 -0.99 4.10
N GLU A 16 3.89 -1.08 5.28
CA GLU A 16 3.42 -0.33 6.45
C GLU A 16 3.51 1.18 6.24
N ASP A 17 4.61 1.67 5.67
CA ASP A 17 4.78 3.11 5.44
C ASP A 17 3.78 3.66 4.43
N ILE A 18 3.58 2.97 3.30
CA ILE A 18 2.59 3.40 2.31
C ILE A 18 1.15 3.31 2.86
N LEU A 19 0.88 2.38 3.77
CA LEU A 19 -0.41 2.28 4.47
C LEU A 19 -0.63 3.47 5.42
N LYS A 20 0.39 3.91 6.16
CA LYS A 20 0.31 5.12 7.00
C LYS A 20 -0.02 6.36 6.16
N ASP A 21 0.66 6.51 5.02
CA ASP A 21 0.42 7.62 4.09
C ASP A 21 -0.99 7.57 3.50
N LEU A 22 -1.43 6.39 3.05
CA LEU A 22 -2.75 6.20 2.46
C LEU A 22 -3.86 6.48 3.47
N ASN A 23 -3.75 5.98 4.70
CA ASN A 23 -4.71 6.24 5.77
C ASN A 23 -4.74 7.72 6.15
N SER A 24 -3.58 8.37 6.25
CA SER A 24 -3.51 9.82 6.53
C SER A 24 -4.18 10.65 5.43
N CYS A 25 -4.00 10.27 4.17
CA CYS A 25 -4.66 10.89 3.01
C CYS A 25 -6.18 10.67 3.02
N GLN A 26 -6.63 9.46 3.33
CA GLN A 26 -8.05 9.14 3.44
C GLN A 26 -8.70 9.95 4.57
N ASN A 27 -8.08 9.98 5.75
CA ASN A 27 -8.57 10.75 6.90
C ASN A 27 -8.61 12.26 6.63
N SER A 28 -7.58 12.84 5.99
CA SER A 28 -7.55 14.27 5.67
C SER A 28 -8.63 14.68 4.65
N LYS A 29 -9.07 13.74 3.80
CA LYS A 29 -10.18 13.91 2.86
C LYS A 29 -11.53 13.46 3.44
N ASN A 30 -11.58 13.02 4.71
CA ASN A 30 -12.76 12.48 5.37
C ASN A 30 -13.37 11.28 4.62
N LEU A 31 -12.50 10.38 4.14
CA LEU A 31 -12.84 9.16 3.44
C LEU A 31 -12.37 7.95 4.25
N ASN A 32 -13.09 6.83 4.15
CA ASN A 32 -12.71 5.54 4.77
C ASN A 32 -12.07 4.56 3.78
N SER A 33 -11.96 4.95 2.51
CA SER A 33 -11.29 4.19 1.46
C SER A 33 -11.00 5.11 0.27
N CYS A 34 -10.17 4.67 -0.66
CA CYS A 34 -9.94 5.44 -1.88
C CYS A 34 -11.13 5.43 -2.84
N LYS A 35 -12.03 4.45 -2.80
CA LYS A 35 -13.15 4.29 -3.78
C LYS A 35 -13.99 5.56 -3.98
N PRO A 36 -14.42 6.29 -2.92
CA PRO A 36 -15.15 7.55 -3.07
C PRO A 36 -14.28 8.77 -3.43
N CYS A 37 -12.96 8.63 -3.52
CA CYS A 37 -12.07 9.74 -3.85
C CYS A 37 -12.27 10.17 -5.30
N SER A 38 -12.47 11.47 -5.55
CA SER A 38 -12.59 12.03 -6.90
C SER A 38 -11.38 11.75 -7.77
N GLU A 39 -10.21 11.59 -7.16
CA GLU A 39 -8.95 11.29 -7.84
C GLU A 39 -8.69 9.79 -7.98
N PHE A 40 -9.65 8.88 -7.70
CA PHE A 40 -9.41 7.44 -7.60
C PHE A 40 -8.56 6.83 -8.74
N PHE A 41 -8.84 7.22 -9.99
CA PHE A 41 -8.12 6.72 -11.16
C PHE A 41 -6.75 7.36 -11.34
N GLU A 42 -6.57 8.63 -10.95
CA GLU A 42 -5.33 9.39 -11.15
C GLU A 42 -4.46 9.55 -9.90
N CYS A 43 -4.92 9.06 -8.75
CA CYS A 43 -4.25 9.22 -7.48
C CYS A 43 -2.92 8.43 -7.46
N VAL A 44 -1.81 9.16 -7.57
CA VAL A 44 -0.45 8.60 -7.56
C VAL A 44 -0.18 7.81 -6.27
N LEU A 45 -0.67 8.28 -5.12
CA LEU A 45 -0.52 7.59 -3.84
C LEU A 45 -1.22 6.23 -3.85
N ARG A 46 -2.44 6.16 -4.39
CA ARG A 46 -3.17 4.90 -4.56
C ARG A 46 -2.45 3.96 -5.52
N LYS A 47 -1.99 4.45 -6.68
CA LYS A 47 -1.23 3.64 -7.65
C LYS A 47 0.04 3.05 -7.01
N ARG A 48 0.78 3.87 -6.25
CA ARG A 48 1.96 3.42 -5.49
C ARG A 48 1.60 2.36 -4.46
N TYR A 49 0.53 2.55 -3.68
CA TYR A 49 0.04 1.55 -2.74
C TYR A 49 -0.22 0.20 -3.42
N VAL A 50 -0.90 0.17 -4.57
CA VAL A 50 -1.16 -1.06 -5.33
C VAL A 50 0.15 -1.76 -5.73
N ILE A 51 1.11 -1.00 -6.27
CA ILE A 51 2.43 -1.54 -6.64
C ILE A 51 3.13 -2.13 -5.41
N THR A 52 3.19 -1.40 -4.30
CA THR A 52 3.86 -1.83 -3.07
C THR A 52 3.21 -3.07 -2.46
N VAL A 53 1.89 -3.24 -2.55
CA VAL A 53 1.21 -4.49 -2.16
C VAL A 53 1.70 -5.66 -3.00
N TYR A 54 1.77 -5.52 -4.33
CA TYR A 54 2.27 -6.58 -5.20
C TYR A 54 3.75 -6.89 -4.96
N GLU A 55 4.58 -5.87 -4.76
CA GLU A 55 5.99 -6.05 -4.40
C GLU A 55 6.13 -6.79 -3.06
N SER A 56 5.31 -6.48 -2.06
CA SER A 56 5.29 -7.17 -0.77
C SER A 56 4.88 -8.63 -0.90
N MET A 57 3.82 -8.92 -1.65
CA MET A 57 3.35 -10.29 -1.87
C MET A 57 4.37 -11.14 -2.63
N ASN A 58 5.08 -10.56 -3.60
CA ASN A 58 6.05 -11.27 -4.44
C ASN A 58 7.51 -11.08 -3.97
N LYS A 59 7.72 -10.41 -2.84
CA LYS A 59 9.05 -10.04 -2.31
C LYS A 59 9.97 -9.40 -3.36
N GLY A 60 9.39 -8.53 -4.19
CA GLY A 60 10.08 -7.83 -5.29
C GLY A 60 10.30 -8.64 -6.56
N SER A 61 9.78 -9.85 -6.65
CA SER A 61 9.78 -10.60 -7.91
C SER A 61 8.83 -9.92 -8.88
N SER A 62 9.37 -9.36 -9.97
CA SER A 62 8.56 -8.68 -10.99
C SER A 62 7.79 -9.71 -11.82
N GLY A 63 6.50 -9.89 -11.50
CA GLY A 63 5.50 -10.48 -12.40
C GLY A 63 4.75 -9.35 -13.08
N GLY A 64 4.95 -9.19 -14.40
CA GLY A 64 4.55 -8.04 -15.22
C GLY A 64 3.18 -7.44 -14.92
N PHE A 65 3.19 -6.29 -14.24
CA PHE A 65 2.04 -5.40 -14.15
C PHE A 65 2.53 -3.98 -14.45
N GLU A 66 2.18 -3.49 -15.64
CA GLU A 66 2.29 -2.08 -16.03
C GLU A 66 0.93 -1.42 -15.77
N PHE A 67 0.90 -0.30 -15.04
CA PHE A 67 -0.32 0.42 -14.62
C PHE A 67 -0.41 1.79 -15.29
#